data_AF-A0A242D999-F1
#
_entry.id   AF-A0A242D999-F1
#
_cell.length_a   1.000
_cell.length_b   1.000
_cell.length_c   1.000
_cell.angle_alpha   90.00
_cell.angle_beta   90.00
_cell.angle_gamma   90.00
#
_symmetry.space_group_name_H-M   'P 1'
#
loop_
_entity.id
_entity.type
_entity.pdbx_description
1 polymer ?
#
loop_
_entity_poly.entity_id
_entity_poly.type
_entity_poly.pdbx_seq_one_letter_code
_entity_poly.pdbx_strand_id
1 'polypeptide(L)'
;MKKKLSGFTLLEMLVVLFVISLLLLLFVPKLINQKDSATKKSDAAIAKVVETQIEVFELDHGRAPNKQELIDQGYVKEKQYEAYERNKGKD
;
A
#
# COMPACT_ATOMS: atom_id res chain seq x y z
N MET A 1 -47.21 5.23 38.93
CA MET A 1 -46.53 3.96 38.59
C MET A 1 -45.15 4.28 38.02
N LYS A 2 -44.05 3.91 38.70
CA LYS A 2 -42.69 4.07 38.14
C LYS A 2 -42.42 2.91 37.18
N LYS A 3 -42.28 3.19 35.88
CA LYS A 3 -41.81 2.20 34.89
C LYS A 3 -40.37 1.82 35.24
N LYS A 4 -40.12 0.54 35.53
CA LYS A 4 -38.75 0.02 35.59
C LYS A 4 -38.21 0.00 34.17
N LEU A 5 -37.18 0.80 33.91
CA LEU A 5 -36.36 0.66 32.71
C LEU A 5 -35.47 -0.57 32.90
N SER A 6 -35.62 -1.57 32.05
CA SER A 6 -34.69 -2.70 31.95
C SER A 6 -33.36 -2.16 31.42
N GLY A 7 -32.36 -2.05 32.29
CA GLY A 7 -31.01 -1.64 31.92
C GLY A 7 -30.23 -2.82 31.31
N PHE A 8 -29.31 -2.49 30.41
CA PHE A 8 -28.31 -3.40 29.84
C PHE A 8 -27.61 -4.19 30.95
N THR A 9 -27.45 -5.50 30.74
CA THR A 9 -26.72 -6.36 31.67
C THR A 9 -25.23 -6.42 31.31
N LEU A 10 -24.38 -6.67 32.30
CA LEU A 10 -22.95 -6.96 32.04
C LEU A 10 -22.78 -8.21 31.16
N LEU A 11 -23.69 -9.17 31.29
CA LEU A 11 -23.69 -10.41 30.50
C LEU A 11 -23.94 -10.13 29.02
N GLU A 12 -24.88 -9.25 28.67
CA GLU A 12 -25.07 -8.80 27.29
C GLU A 12 -23.81 -8.13 26.74
N MET A 13 -23.14 -7.28 27.54
CA MET A 13 -21.92 -6.62 27.07
C MET A 13 -20.77 -7.59 26.86
N LEU A 14 -20.67 -8.64 27.67
CA LEU A 14 -19.68 -9.71 27.49
C LEU A 14 -19.93 -10.47 26.18
N VAL A 15 -21.17 -10.84 25.88
CA VAL A 15 -21.53 -11.52 24.62
C VAL A 15 -21.24 -10.62 23.42
N VAL A 16 -21.53 -9.33 23.50
CA VAL A 16 -21.23 -8.37 22.42
C VAL A 16 -19.73 -8.26 22.16
N LEU A 17 -18.91 -8.11 23.20
CA LEU A 17 -17.45 -8.06 23.06
C LEU A 17 -16.87 -9.38 22.53
N PHE A 18 -17.47 -10.50 22.91
CA PHE A 18 -17.11 -11.82 22.38
C PHE A 18 -17.38 -11.93 20.87
N VAL A 19 -18.54 -11.47 20.40
CA VAL A 19 -18.83 -11.46 18.96
C VAL A 19 -17.90 -10.50 18.21
N ILE A 20 -17.63 -9.30 18.75
CA ILE A 20 -16.72 -8.32 18.13
C ILE A 20 -15.30 -8.89 18.03
N SER A 21 -14.79 -9.60 19.04
CA SER A 21 -13.45 -10.18 18.99
C SER A 21 -13.31 -11.27 17.91
N LEU A 22 -14.34 -12.10 17.73
CA LEU A 22 -14.40 -13.09 16.65
C LEU A 22 -14.40 -12.43 15.26
N LEU A 23 -15.17 -11.35 15.10
CA LEU A 23 -15.16 -10.58 13.85
C LEU A 23 -13.78 -9.97 13.60
N LEU A 24 -13.17 -9.32 14.60
CA LEU A 24 -11.84 -8.71 14.47
C LEU A 24 -10.77 -9.72 14.01
N LEU A 25 -10.80 -10.96 14.52
CA LEU A 25 -9.90 -12.04 14.07
C LEU A 25 -10.02 -12.33 12.57
N LEU A 26 -11.21 -12.22 11.98
CA LEU A 26 -11.43 -12.43 10.54
C LEU A 26 -11.07 -11.18 9.70
N PHE A 27 -11.30 -9.98 10.24
CA PHE A 27 -11.09 -8.72 9.51
C PHE A 27 -9.65 -8.23 9.54
N VAL A 28 -8.96 -8.28 10.69
CA VAL A 28 -7.59 -7.78 10.87
C VAL A 28 -6.59 -8.37 9.86
N PRO A 29 -6.48 -9.70 9.67
CA PRO A 29 -5.53 -10.25 8.70
C PRO A 29 -5.84 -9.83 7.27
N LYS A 30 -7.13 -9.69 6.91
CA LYS A 30 -7.54 -9.22 5.58
C LYS A 30 -7.13 -7.76 5.33
N LEU A 31 -7.27 -6.89 6.33
CA LEU A 31 -6.87 -5.49 6.25
C LEU A 31 -5.35 -5.32 6.07
N ILE A 32 -4.55 -6.10 6.81
CA ILE A 32 -3.08 -6.10 6.68
C ILE A 32 -2.69 -6.51 5.25
N ASN A 33 -3.22 -7.64 4.76
CA ASN A 33 -2.93 -8.12 3.41
C ASN A 33 -3.37 -7.15 2.30
N GLN A 34 -4.49 -6.44 2.49
CA GLN A 34 -4.97 -5.43 1.55
C GLN A 34 -4.05 -4.20 1.49
N LYS A 35 -3.54 -3.75 2.64
CA LYS A 35 -2.56 -2.65 2.71
C LYS A 35 -1.24 -3.02 2.04
N ASP A 36 -0.77 -4.25 2.25
CA ASP A 36 0.47 -4.74 1.63
C ASP A 36 0.31 -4.89 0.11
N SER A 37 -0.83 -5.43 -0.34
CA SER A 37 -1.14 -5.55 -1.77
C SER A 37 -1.27 -4.20 -2.46
N ALA A 38 -1.87 -3.21 -1.79
CA ALA A 38 -1.97 -1.85 -2.31
C ALA A 38 -0.59 -1.20 -2.45
N THR A 39 0.27 -1.37 -1.45
CA THR A 39 1.66 -0.89 -1.49
C THR A 39 2.42 -1.54 -2.64
N LYS A 40 2.36 -2.86 -2.80
CA LYS A 40 2.99 -3.59 -3.93
C LYS A 40 2.49 -3.12 -5.29
N LYS A 41 1.18 -2.90 -5.46
CA LYS A 41 0.61 -2.38 -6.71
C LYS A 41 1.08 -0.96 -7.00
N SER A 42 1.14 -0.10 -5.98
CA SER A 42 1.66 1.27 -6.12
C SER A 42 3.13 1.26 -6.53
N ASP A 43 3.92 0.43 -5.88
CA ASP A 43 5.34 0.22 -6.14
C ASP A 43 5.59 -0.27 -7.58
N ALA A 44 4.82 -1.25 -8.05
CA ALA A 44 4.88 -1.75 -9.43
C ALA A 44 4.46 -0.69 -10.47
N ALA A 45 3.45 0.13 -10.16
CA ALA A 45 3.04 1.23 -11.04
C ALA A 45 4.13 2.30 -11.17
N ILE A 46 4.80 2.65 -10.07
CA ILE A 46 5.93 3.58 -10.08
C ILE A 46 7.09 3.00 -10.89
N ALA A 47 7.39 1.70 -10.71
CA ALA A 47 8.43 1.02 -11.48
C ALA A 47 8.13 1.10 -12.99
N LYS A 48 6.88 0.88 -13.40
CA LYS A 48 6.49 0.98 -14.80
C LYS A 48 6.63 2.39 -15.38
N VAL A 49 6.35 3.42 -14.58
CA VAL A 49 6.59 4.81 -14.99
C VAL A 49 8.08 5.04 -15.22
N VAL A 50 8.95 4.59 -14.32
CA VAL A 50 10.42 4.74 -14.48
C VAL A 50 10.92 4.01 -15.72
N GLU A 51 10.46 2.77 -15.98
CA GLU A 51 10.78 2.04 -17.22
C GLU A 51 10.38 2.83 -18.48
N THR A 52 9.18 3.41 -18.48
CA THR A 52 8.70 4.20 -19.62
C THR A 52 9.58 5.42 -19.85
N GLN A 53 10.06 6.05 -18.78
CA GLN A 53 10.95 7.21 -18.88
C GLN A 53 12.36 6.82 -19.36
N ILE A 54 12.83 5.63 -19.00
CA ILE A 54 14.06 5.05 -19.55
C ILE A 54 13.92 4.84 -21.06
N GLU A 55 12.80 4.26 -21.50
CA GLU A 55 12.51 4.04 -22.91
C GLU A 55 12.45 5.37 -23.69
N VAL A 56 11.81 6.41 -23.13
CA VAL A 56 11.79 7.75 -23.75
C VAL A 56 13.21 8.30 -23.87
N PHE A 57 14.03 8.19 -22.82
CA PHE A 57 15.42 8.64 -22.88
C PHE A 57 16.20 7.89 -23.96
N GLU A 58 16.02 6.58 -24.06
CA GLU A 58 16.67 5.73 -25.07
C GLU A 58 16.28 6.12 -26.49
N LEU A 59 15.02 6.48 -26.72
CA LEU A 59 14.55 6.99 -28.01
C LEU A 59 15.20 8.34 -28.36
N ASP A 60 15.35 9.23 -27.37
CA ASP A 60 15.90 10.57 -27.58
C ASP A 60 17.43 10.57 -27.76
N HIS A 61 18.14 9.67 -27.06
CA HIS A 61 19.61 9.68 -26.97
C HIS A 61 20.28 8.47 -27.63
N GLY A 62 19.51 7.46 -28.07
CA GLY A 62 20.01 6.24 -28.72
C GLY A 62 20.81 5.31 -27.80
N ARG A 63 20.75 5.50 -26.48
CA ARG A 63 21.43 4.69 -25.47
C ARG A 63 20.68 4.66 -24.15
N ALA A 64 20.93 3.64 -23.35
CA ALA A 64 20.43 3.56 -21.99
C ALA A 64 20.93 4.74 -21.13
N PRO A 65 20.05 5.34 -20.31
CA PRO A 65 20.44 6.37 -19.35
C PRO A 65 21.18 5.77 -18.15
N ASN A 66 22.03 6.57 -17.51
CA ASN A 66 22.43 6.31 -16.14
C ASN A 66 21.44 6.94 -15.14
N LYS A 67 21.47 6.48 -13.87
CA LYS A 67 20.58 7.01 -12.81
C LYS A 67 20.61 8.53 -12.72
N GLN A 68 21.82 9.10 -12.72
CA GLN A 68 22.05 10.52 -12.53
C GLN A 68 21.43 11.34 -13.66
N GLU A 69 21.52 10.85 -14.89
CA GLU A 69 20.92 11.48 -16.08
C GLU A 69 19.40 11.53 -16.01
N LEU A 70 18.75 10.46 -15.54
CA LEU A 70 17.29 10.45 -15.37
C LEU A 70 16.81 11.47 -14.34
N ILE A 71 17.60 11.71 -13.28
CA ILE A 71 17.27 12.65 -12.22
C ILE A 71 17.60 14.08 -12.64
N ASP A 72 18.80 14.32 -13.14
CA ASP A 72 19.32 15.64 -13.49
C ASP A 72 18.57 16.24 -14.68
N GLN A 73 18.15 15.41 -15.64
CA GLN A 73 17.32 15.83 -16.78
C GLN A 73 15.82 15.80 -16.47
N GLY A 74 15.42 15.44 -15.25
CA GLY A 74 14.05 15.55 -14.77
C GLY A 74 13.07 14.48 -15.27
N TYR A 75 13.56 13.40 -15.89
CA TYR A 75 12.74 12.25 -16.30
C TYR A 75 12.08 11.56 -15.10
N VAL A 76 12.79 11.46 -13.97
CA VAL A 76 12.28 10.83 -12.74
C VAL A 76 12.75 11.58 -11.49
N LYS A 77 11.94 11.55 -10.43
CA LYS A 77 12.36 12.04 -9.10
C LYS A 77 13.13 10.96 -8.36
N GLU A 78 14.06 11.36 -7.48
CA GLU A 78 14.85 10.44 -6.63
C GLU A 78 13.98 9.39 -5.95
N LYS A 79 12.88 9.81 -5.30
CA LYS A 79 11.95 8.90 -4.62
C LYS A 79 11.29 7.86 -5.54
N GLN A 80 11.07 8.19 -6.81
CA GLN A 80 10.52 7.26 -7.80
C GLN A 80 11.57 6.25 -8.23
N TYR A 81 12.81 6.69 -8.42
CA TYR A 81 13.94 5.82 -8.74
C TYR A 81 14.26 4.88 -7.57
N GLU A 82 14.25 5.36 -6.33
CA GLU A 82 14.39 4.52 -5.13
C GLU A 82 13.30 3.45 -5.05
N ALA A 83 12.04 3.79 -5.36
CA ALA A 83 10.94 2.83 -5.39
C ALA A 83 11.11 1.78 -6.51
N TYR A 84 11.65 2.18 -7.66
CA TYR A 84 12.00 1.27 -8.74
C TYR A 84 13.09 0.27 -8.32
N GLU A 85 14.20 0.73 -7.72
CA GLU A 85 15.29 -0.13 -7.23
C GLU A 85 14.81 -1.13 -6.16
N ARG A 86 13.92 -0.69 -5.25
CA ARG A 86 13.30 -1.57 -4.24
C ARG A 86 12.43 -2.68 -4.83
N ASN A 87 11.87 -2.50 -6.02
CA ASN A 87 11.15 -3.57 -6.73
C ASN A 87 12.11 -4.48 -7.46
N LYS A 88 13.10 -3.92 -8.16
CA LYS A 88 14.06 -4.68 -8.97
C LYS A 88 14.88 -5.67 -8.15
N GLY A 89 15.17 -5.35 -6.88
CA GLY A 89 15.89 -6.24 -5.96
C GLY A 89 15.05 -7.36 -5.32
N LYS A 90 13.77 -7.51 -5.69
CA LYS A 90 12.87 -8.55 -5.16
C LYS A 90 12.57 -9.70 -6.12
N ASP A 91 13.07 -9.62 -7.36
CA ASP A 91 12.99 -10.69 -8.36
C ASP A 91 14.22 -11.61 -8.29
#